data_AF-A0A8S8YQW1-F1
#
_entry.id   AF-A0A8S8YQW1-F1
#
_cell.length_a   1.000
_cell.length_b   1.000
_cell.length_c   1.000
_cell.angle_alpha   90.00
_cell.angle_beta   90.00
_cell.angle_gamma   90.00
#
_symmetry.space_group_name_H-M   'P 1'
#
loop_
_entity.id
_entity.type
_entity.pdbx_description
1 polymer ?
#
loop_
_entity_poly.entity_id
_entity_poly.type
_entity_poly.pdbx_seq_one_letter_code
_entity_poly.pdbx_strand_id
1 'polypeptide(L)'
;MEQSELMVRRIKEGTVIDHIDEGKGLQVLDALRIDGQDGSLITLAMNVFPNWGKTKKKDIIKVENRFLKDDDTNKIAIIASKATINIIKKISS
;
A
#
# COMPACT_ATOMS: atom_id res chain seq x y z
N MET A 1 -2.68 26.40 -6.55
CA MET A 1 -3.09 24.98 -6.59
C MET A 1 -2.29 24.29 -5.51
N GLU A 2 -2.89 24.01 -4.35
CA GLU A 2 -2.19 23.24 -3.32
C GLU A 2 -1.95 21.85 -3.89
N GLN A 3 -0.69 21.60 -4.23
CA GLN A 3 -0.17 20.30 -4.52
C GLN A 3 -0.34 19.53 -3.21
N SER A 4 -1.48 18.86 -3.04
CA SER A 4 -1.74 18.00 -1.90
C SER A 4 -0.52 17.08 -1.82
N GLU A 5 0.37 17.33 -0.87
CA GLU A 5 1.59 16.58 -0.71
C GLU A 5 1.15 15.12 -0.70
N LEU A 6 1.55 14.37 -1.71
CA LEU A 6 1.55 12.93 -1.58
C LEU A 6 2.53 12.69 -0.43
N MET A 7 2.03 12.50 0.79
CA MET A 7 2.84 12.22 1.99
C MET A 7 3.85 11.08 1.73
N VAL A 8 3.62 10.30 0.68
CA VAL A 8 4.41 9.17 0.27
C VAL A 8 4.74 9.26 -1.22
N ARG A 9 6.04 9.22 -1.57
CA ARG A 9 6.53 9.25 -2.95
C ARG A 9 5.86 8.20 -3.83
N ARG A 10 5.64 8.50 -5.11
CA ARG A 10 5.19 7.50 -6.09
C ARG A 10 6.31 6.46 -6.31
N ILE A 11 5.94 5.19 -6.49
CA ILE A 11 6.86 4.12 -6.89
C ILE A 11 6.90 4.00 -8.42
N LYS A 12 8.03 3.51 -8.95
CA LYS A 12 8.20 3.32 -10.41
C LYS A 12 7.51 2.06 -10.90
N GLU A 13 7.66 0.96 -10.18
CA GLU A 13 7.05 -0.33 -10.47
C GLU A 13 6.86 -1.14 -9.17
N GLY A 14 5.82 -1.95 -9.11
CA GLY A 14 5.49 -2.77 -7.94
C GLY A 14 4.01 -2.68 -7.55
N THR A 15 3.72 -2.76 -6.26
CA THR A 15 2.34 -2.77 -5.72
C THR A 15 2.12 -1.68 -4.69
N VAL A 16 0.98 -1.00 -4.79
CA VAL A 16 0.45 -0.09 -3.77
C VAL A 16 -0.83 -0.69 -3.19
N ILE A 17 -0.85 -0.93 -1.89
CA ILE A 17 -2.02 -1.33 -1.12
C ILE A 17 -2.51 -0.09 -0.38
N ASP A 18 -3.65 0.45 -0.80
CA ASP A 18 -4.27 1.64 -0.24
C ASP A 18 -5.58 1.28 0.47
N HIS A 19 -6.15 2.20 1.26
CA HIS A 19 -7.41 2.00 1.99
C HIS A 19 -7.38 0.81 2.97
N ILE A 20 -6.20 0.53 3.53
CA ILE A 20 -6.08 -0.39 4.67
C ILE A 20 -6.69 0.32 5.87
N ASP A 21 -7.49 -0.39 6.68
CA ASP A 21 -8.01 0.17 7.92
C ASP A 21 -6.85 0.63 8.84
N GLU A 22 -7.05 1.75 9.52
CA GLU A 22 -6.03 2.35 10.39
C GLU A 22 -5.46 1.36 11.41
N GLY A 23 -4.13 1.30 11.50
CA GLY A 23 -3.42 0.40 12.41
C GLY A 23 -3.28 -1.05 11.92
N LYS A 24 -3.80 -1.41 10.74
CA LYS A 24 -3.70 -2.76 10.18
C LYS A 24 -2.51 -2.98 9.24
N GLY A 25 -1.77 -1.93 8.87
CA GLY A 25 -0.68 -2.01 7.90
C GLY A 25 0.40 -3.05 8.27
N LEU A 26 0.79 -3.15 9.54
CA LEU A 26 1.76 -4.15 9.99
C LEU A 26 1.23 -5.59 9.84
N GLN A 27 -0.05 -5.81 10.13
CA GLN A 27 -0.67 -7.14 9.98
C GLN A 27 -0.75 -7.56 8.51
N VAL A 28 -0.96 -6.59 7.61
CA VAL A 28 -0.93 -6.83 6.16
C VAL A 28 0.47 -7.24 5.69
N LEU A 29 1.52 -6.55 6.16
CA LEU A 29 2.91 -6.92 5.83
C LEU A 29 3.25 -8.33 6.30
N ASP A 30 2.89 -8.66 7.55
CA ASP A 30 3.11 -9.99 8.14
C ASP A 30 2.40 -11.10 7.35
N ALA A 31 1.13 -10.91 7.02
CA ALA A 31 0.35 -11.88 6.23
C ALA A 31 0.92 -12.11 4.82
N LEU A 32 1.54 -11.09 4.23
CA LEU A 32 2.21 -11.18 2.93
C LEU A 32 3.66 -11.66 3.03
N ARG A 33 4.18 -11.86 4.25
CA ARG A 33 5.59 -12.17 4.54
C ARG A 33 6.53 -11.15 3.88
N ILE A 34 6.21 -9.87 4.04
CA ILE A 34 7.01 -8.75 3.54
C ILE A 34 7.68 -8.10 4.76
N ASP A 35 8.97 -8.36 4.91
CA ASP A 35 9.78 -7.93 6.07
C ASP A 35 10.98 -7.06 5.68
N GLY A 36 11.21 -6.84 4.38
CA GLY A 36 12.31 -6.03 3.85
C GLY A 36 13.66 -6.73 3.80
N GLN A 37 13.74 -8.02 4.14
CA GLN A 37 15.00 -8.78 4.07
C GLN A 37 15.42 -9.09 2.63
N ASP A 38 14.48 -9.01 1.68
CA ASP A 38 14.74 -9.22 0.24
C ASP A 38 15.33 -7.99 -0.47
N GLY A 39 15.57 -6.90 0.25
CA GLY A 39 16.10 -5.64 -0.28
C GLY A 39 15.08 -4.78 -1.03
N SER A 40 13.80 -5.15 -1.00
CA SER A 40 12.72 -4.35 -1.61
C SER A 40 12.57 -3.00 -0.88
N LEU A 41 12.40 -1.93 -1.64
CA LEU A 41 11.99 -0.65 -1.06
C LEU A 41 10.52 -0.73 -0.64
N ILE A 42 10.30 -0.72 0.68
CA ILE A 42 8.97 -0.77 1.28
C ILE A 42 8.68 0.58 1.93
N THR A 43 7.47 1.10 1.71
CA THR A 43 6.97 2.24 2.47
C THR A 43 5.67 1.86 3.15
N LEU A 44 5.63 2.02 4.48
CA LEU A 44 4.43 1.90 5.29
C LEU A 44 4.10 3.28 5.86
N ALA A 45 2.92 3.80 5.51
CA ALA A 45 2.37 5.00 6.11
C ALA A 45 1.12 4.61 6.88
N MET A 46 1.08 4.92 8.18
CA MET A 46 -0.01 4.54 9.07
C MET A 46 -0.76 5.76 9.57
N ASN A 47 -2.06 5.60 9.84
CA ASN A 47 -2.90 6.65 10.41
C ASN A 47 -2.92 7.95 9.57
N VAL A 48 -2.74 7.83 8.25
CA VAL A 48 -2.74 9.00 7.36
C VAL A 48 -4.16 9.46 7.07
N PHE A 49 -4.36 10.77 7.09
CA PHE A 49 -5.62 11.35 6.64
C PHE A 49 -5.71 11.25 5.11
N PRO A 50 -6.86 10.86 4.56
CA PRO A 50 -7.09 10.94 3.13
C PRO A 50 -7.16 12.41 2.71
N ASN A 51 -6.66 12.71 1.53
CA ASN A 51 -6.85 14.03 0.95
C ASN A 51 -8.35 14.26 0.68
N TRP A 52 -8.83 15.46 0.96
CA TRP A 52 -10.20 15.95 0.70
C TRP A 52 -11.32 15.38 1.59
N GLY A 53 -11.62 16.06 2.70
CA GLY A 53 -12.91 16.00 3.41
C GLY A 53 -13.26 14.67 4.11
N LYS A 54 -12.36 13.69 4.13
CA LYS A 54 -12.57 12.41 4.83
C LYS A 54 -12.00 12.48 6.25
N THR A 55 -12.81 12.08 7.23
CA THR A 55 -12.44 12.08 8.66
C THR A 55 -11.77 10.79 9.12
N LYS A 56 -11.91 9.68 8.38
CA LYS A 56 -11.36 8.37 8.74
C LYS A 56 -9.91 8.26 8.24
N LYS A 57 -8.99 7.84 9.12
CA LYS A 57 -7.60 7.58 8.75
C LYS A 57 -7.49 6.24 8.01
N LYS A 58 -6.37 6.05 7.33
CA LYS A 58 -6.03 4.80 6.66
C LYS A 58 -4.55 4.50 6.79
N ASP A 59 -4.21 3.25 6.52
CA ASP A 59 -2.85 2.83 6.28
C ASP A 59 -2.62 2.63 4.77
N ILE A 60 -1.37 2.80 4.33
CA ILE A 60 -0.92 2.64 2.95
C ILE A 60 0.40 1.86 2.96
N ILE A 61 0.49 0.85 2.12
CA ILE A 61 1.73 0.10 1.87
C ILE A 61 2.13 0.28 0.41
N LYS A 62 3.42 0.52 0.17
CA LYS A 62 4.02 0.49 -1.16
C LYS A 62 5.20 -0.45 -1.13
N VAL A 63 5.30 -1.33 -2.12
CA VAL A 63 6.42 -2.26 -2.27
C VAL A 63 6.91 -2.18 -3.70
N GLU A 64 8.14 -1.72 -3.89
CA GLU A 64 8.76 -1.70 -5.23
C GLU A 64 9.10 -3.11 -5.68
N ASN A 65 9.03 -3.35 -7.00
CA ASN A 65 9.40 -4.62 -7.65
C ASN A 65 8.63 -5.87 -7.19
N ARG A 66 7.57 -5.71 -6.39
CA ARG A 66 6.70 -6.81 -5.97
C ARG A 66 5.32 -6.66 -6.60
N PHE A 67 4.84 -7.73 -7.24
CA PHE A 67 3.52 -7.79 -7.86
C PHE A 67 2.70 -8.85 -7.14
N LEU A 68 1.69 -8.41 -6.39
CA LEU A 68 0.81 -9.31 -5.65
C LEU A 68 -0.03 -10.17 -6.61
N LYS A 69 -0.25 -11.42 -6.20
CA LYS A 69 -1.05 -12.42 -6.94
C LYS A 69 -2.36 -12.71 -6.21
N ASP A 70 -3.21 -13.53 -6.82
CA ASP A 70 -4.55 -13.87 -6.29
C ASP A 70 -4.51 -14.42 -4.84
N ASP A 71 -3.52 -15.24 -4.51
CA ASP A 71 -3.33 -15.76 -3.15
C ASP A 71 -3.00 -14.66 -2.12
N ASP A 72 -2.24 -13.64 -2.53
CA ASP A 72 -1.91 -12.51 -1.69
C ASP A 72 -3.14 -11.63 -1.42
N THR A 73 -3.95 -11.37 -2.45
CA THR A 73 -5.24 -10.65 -2.32
C THR A 73 -6.18 -11.32 -1.35
N ASN A 74 -6.26 -12.66 -1.35
CA ASN A 74 -7.14 -13.40 -0.45
C ASN A 74 -6.74 -13.22 1.01
N LYS A 75 -5.44 -13.26 1.31
CA LYS A 75 -4.92 -13.01 2.66
C LYS A 75 -5.22 -11.58 3.13
N ILE A 76 -5.05 -10.60 2.24
CA ILE A 76 -5.36 -9.21 2.53
C ILE A 76 -6.85 -9.04 2.81
N ALA A 77 -7.74 -9.67 2.04
CA ALA A 77 -9.18 -9.53 2.19
C ALA A 77 -9.69 -9.93 3.59
N ILE A 78 -9.02 -10.87 4.27
CA ILE A 78 -9.34 -11.29 5.65
C ILE A 78 -9.00 -10.18 6.66
N ILE A 79 -7.95 -9.40 6.42
CA ILE A 79 -7.39 -8.42 7.36
C ILE A 79 -7.91 -7.01 7.08
N ALA A 80 -8.01 -6.66 5.80
CA ALA A 80 -8.33 -5.34 5.28
C ALA A 80 -9.23 -5.48 4.04
N SER A 81 -10.47 -5.89 4.24
CA SER A 81 -11.45 -6.15 3.17
C SER A 81 -11.77 -4.94 2.28
N LYS A 82 -11.45 -3.73 2.72
CA LYS A 82 -11.64 -2.47 1.97
C LYS A 82 -10.37 -2.00 1.25
N ALA A 83 -9.27 -2.74 1.38
CA ALA A 83 -8.02 -2.37 0.75
C ALA A 83 -8.15 -2.40 -0.78
N THR A 84 -7.55 -1.40 -1.42
CA THR A 84 -7.43 -1.30 -2.87
C THR A 84 -6.01 -1.66 -3.27
N ILE A 85 -5.85 -2.63 -4.16
CA ILE A 85 -4.54 -3.03 -4.66
C ILE A 85 -4.32 -2.44 -6.05
N ASN A 86 -3.27 -1.65 -6.19
CA ASN A 86 -2.87 -1.02 -7.44
C ASN A 86 -1.53 -1.57 -7.87
N ILE A 87 -1.51 -2.22 -9.02
CA ILE A 87 -0.29 -2.70 -9.66
C ILE A 87 0.28 -1.59 -10.54
N ILE A 88 1.46 -1.10 -10.20
CA ILE A 88 2.17 -0.08 -10.96
C ILE A 88 3.19 -0.77 -11.87
N LYS A 89 3.03 -0.66 -13.17
CA LYS A 89 3.98 -1.16 -14.17
C LYS A 89 4.48 -0.01 -15.01
N LYS A 90 5.80 0.06 -15.22
CA LYS A 90 6.37 0.99 -16.19
C LYS A 90 5.95 0.53 -17.59
N ILE A 91 5.41 1.45 -18.38
CA ILE A 91 5.22 1.23 -19.83
C ILE A 91 6.59 1.50 -20.46
N SER A 92 7.20 0.49 -21.05
CA SER A 92 8.36 0.68 -21.94
C SER A 92 7.86 1.24 -23.26
N SER A 93 8.25 2.48 -23.56
CA SER A 93 8.16 3.08 -24.90
C SER A 93 9.32 2.62 -25.77
#